data_AF-A0A353WQL8-F1
#
_entry.id   AF-A0A353WQL8-F1
#
_cell.length_a   1.000
_cell.length_b   1.000
_cell.length_c   1.000
_cell.angle_alpha   90.00
_cell.angle_beta   90.00
_cell.angle_gamma   90.00
#
_symmetry.space_group_name_H-M   'P 1'
#
loop_
_entity.id
_entity.type
_entity.pdbx_description
1 polymer ?
#
loop_
_entity_poly.entity_id
_entity_poly.type
_entity_poly.pdbx_seq_one_letter_code
_entity_poly.pdbx_strand_id
1 'polypeptide(L)'
;MKKVSLIQKIADRILGRKYYVCVVGMVGSGEYFVNSTIYRSMDAVEKYKESLKDNSSFDFISCHSFRSHNNFRLTHENTKRVD
;
A
#
# COMPACT_ATOMS: atom_id res chain seq x y z
N MET A 1 -18.70 -7.46 -0.18
CA MET A 1 -18.14 -6.42 0.72
C MET A 1 -18.10 -6.95 2.15
N LYS A 2 -16.91 -7.08 2.77
CA LYS A 2 -16.82 -7.47 4.19
C LYS A 2 -17.49 -6.40 5.07
N LYS A 3 -18.34 -6.83 6.00
CA LYS A 3 -19.05 -5.93 6.92
C LYS A 3 -18.04 -5.37 7.93
N VAL A 4 -17.85 -4.05 7.93
CA VAL A 4 -16.95 -3.37 8.87
C VAL A 4 -17.61 -3.35 10.25
N SER A 5 -16.93 -3.89 11.27
CA SER A 5 -17.46 -3.95 12.64
C SER A 5 -17.61 -2.54 13.24
N LEU A 6 -18.48 -2.40 14.24
CA LEU A 6 -18.66 -1.12 14.96
C LEU A 6 -17.34 -0.68 15.61
N ILE A 7 -16.59 -1.62 16.19
CA ILE A 7 -15.27 -1.36 16.78
C ILE A 7 -14.31 -0.80 15.73
N GLN A 8 -14.28 -1.39 14.54
CA GLN A 8 -13.43 -0.89 13.45
C GLN A 8 -13.84 0.52 13.02
N LYS A 9 -15.15 0.82 12.95
CA LYS A 9 -15.63 2.18 12.65
C LYS A 9 -15.20 3.20 13.71
N ILE A 10 -15.31 2.84 15.00
CA ILE A 10 -14.88 3.70 16.10
C ILE A 10 -13.35 3.92 16.04
N ALA A 11 -12.58 2.86 15.85
CA ALA A 11 -11.13 2.93 15.71
C ALA A 11 -10.71 3.80 14.52
N ASP A 12 -11.35 3.62 13.35
CA ASP A 12 -11.06 4.42 12.17
C ASP A 12 -11.47 5.90 12.34
N ARG A 13 -12.48 6.19 13.16
CA ARG A 13 -12.87 7.57 13.50
C ARG A 13 -11.86 8.26 14.40
N ILE A 14 -11.36 7.57 15.43
CA ILE A 14 -10.43 8.12 16.41
C ILE A 14 -9.01 8.17 15.83
N LEU A 15 -8.51 7.04 15.34
CA LEU A 15 -7.12 6.84 14.95
C LEU A 15 -6.87 7.08 13.45
N GLY A 16 -7.92 7.27 12.66
CA GLY A 16 -7.82 7.28 11.20
C GLY A 16 -7.84 5.86 10.61
N ARG A 17 -8.10 5.78 9.30
CA ARG A 17 -8.17 4.51 8.56
C ARG A 17 -6.77 3.92 8.42
N LYS A 18 -6.67 2.59 8.52
CA LYS A 18 -5.40 1.87 8.36
C LYS A 18 -5.08 1.67 6.88
N TYR A 19 -3.84 1.99 6.51
CA TYR A 19 -3.27 1.88 5.18
C TYR A 19 -1.92 1.18 5.22
N TYR A 20 -1.41 0.80 4.06
CA TYR A 20 -0.13 0.12 3.90
C TYR A 20 0.63 0.71 2.71
N VAL A 21 1.94 0.80 2.84
CA VAL A 21 2.89 1.14 1.76
C VAL A 21 3.95 0.05 1.71
N CYS A 22 4.40 -0.25 0.49
CA CYS A 22 5.41 -1.27 0.25
C CYS A 22 6.74 -0.61 -0.12
N VAL A 23 7.84 -1.22 0.29
CA VAL A 23 9.19 -0.87 -0.17
C VAL A 23 9.66 -1.97 -1.10
N VAL A 24 10.17 -1.57 -2.27
CA VAL A 24 10.77 -2.46 -3.27
C VAL A 24 12.23 -2.10 -3.49
N GLY A 25 13.04 -3.11 -3.76
CA GLY A 25 14.45 -2.94 -4.11
C GLY A 25 14.63 -3.20 -5.59
N MET A 26 15.49 -2.44 -6.26
CA MET A 26 15.90 -2.78 -7.62
C MET A 26 16.98 -3.86 -7.58
N VAL A 27 16.75 -4.94 -8.34
CA VAL A 27 17.65 -6.09 -8.37
C VAL A 27 19.01 -5.67 -8.94
N GLY A 28 20.07 -5.88 -8.17
CA GLY A 28 21.45 -5.63 -8.61
C GLY A 28 21.97 -4.19 -8.47
N SER A 29 21.12 -3.19 -8.14
CA SER A 29 21.60 -1.80 -7.93
C SER A 29 21.72 -1.41 -6.45
N GLY A 30 21.10 -2.18 -5.53
CA GLY A 30 21.05 -1.84 -4.10
C GLY A 30 20.17 -0.62 -3.78
N GLU A 31 19.42 -0.13 -4.75
CA GLU A 31 18.49 0.99 -4.57
C GLU A 31 17.13 0.52 -4.05
N TYR A 32 16.52 1.35 -3.20
CA TYR A 32 15.22 1.09 -2.58
C TYR A 32 14.23 2.20 -2.88
N PHE A 33 12.98 1.81 -3.16
CA PHE A 33 11.91 2.72 -3.52
C PHE A 33 10.65 2.42 -2.71
N VAL A 34 9.96 3.48 -2.28
CA VAL A 34 8.59 3.35 -1.76
C VAL A 34 7.65 3.24 -2.95
N ASN A 35 6.85 2.18 -2.97
CA ASN A 35 5.82 2.01 -3.98
C ASN A 35 4.78 3.14 -3.88
N SER A 36 4.38 3.71 -5.02
CA SER A 36 3.43 4.83 -5.09
C SER A 36 1.99 4.46 -4.71
N THR A 37 1.67 3.18 -4.63
CA THR A 37 0.34 2.69 -4.28
C THR A 37 0.17 2.60 -2.77
N ILE A 38 -0.90 3.21 -2.28
CA ILE A 38 -1.36 3.06 -0.90
C ILE A 38 -2.42 1.97 -0.85
N TYR A 39 -2.12 0.87 -0.16
CA TYR A 39 -3.01 -0.28 -0.04
C TYR A 39 -3.94 -0.13 1.18
N ARG A 40 -5.15 -0.67 1.06
CA ARG A 40 -6.18 -0.63 2.13
C ARG A 40 -6.29 -1.93 2.93
N SER A 41 -5.58 -2.97 2.53
CA SER A 41 -5.59 -4.28 3.17
C SER A 41 -4.27 -5.00 2.94
N MET A 42 -3.90 -5.87 3.89
CA MET A 42 -2.77 -6.80 3.69
C MET A 42 -3.03 -7.76 2.52
N ASP A 43 -4.27 -8.16 2.28
CA ASP A 43 -4.64 -8.98 1.12
C ASP A 43 -4.24 -8.33 -0.22
N ALA A 44 -4.37 -7.00 -0.33
CA ALA A 44 -3.93 -6.27 -1.52
C ALA A 44 -2.40 -6.16 -1.61
N VAL A 45 -1.71 -6.10 -0.47
CA VAL A 45 -0.24 -6.13 -0.40
C VAL A 45 0.29 -7.50 -0.82
N GLU A 46 -0.32 -8.60 -0.37
CA GLU A 46 0.09 -9.95 -0.77
C GLU A 46 -0.08 -10.17 -2.27
N LYS A 47 -1.20 -9.72 -2.85
CA LYS A 47 -1.39 -9.76 -4.31
C LYS A 47 -0.33 -8.96 -5.07
N TYR A 48 0.04 -7.78 -4.55
CA TYR A 48 1.13 -7.00 -5.13
C TYR A 48 2.47 -7.74 -5.04
N LYS A 49 2.78 -8.34 -3.88
CA LYS A 49 3.98 -9.14 -3.68
C LYS A 49 4.03 -10.34 -4.62
N GLU A 50 2.90 -11.01 -4.86
CA GLU A 50 2.80 -12.07 -5.86
C GLU A 50 3.07 -11.56 -7.27
N SER A 51 2.49 -10.41 -7.65
CA SER A 51 2.72 -9.80 -8.97
C SER A 51 4.16 -9.37 -9.24
N LEU A 52 4.96 -9.15 -8.18
CA LEU A 52 6.39 -8.85 -8.31
C LEU A 52 7.22 -10.09 -8.63
N LYS A 53 6.77 -11.30 -8.32
CA LYS A 53 7.52 -12.52 -8.63
C LYS A 53 7.73 -12.70 -10.14
N ASP A 54 6.81 -12.16 -10.94
CA ASP A 54 6.89 -12.19 -12.40
C ASP A 54 7.77 -11.04 -12.95
N ASN A 55 8.26 -10.13 -12.10
CA ASN A 55 9.07 -8.98 -12.46
C ASN A 55 10.54 -9.19 -12.07
N SER A 56 11.43 -9.26 -13.05
CA SER A 56 12.87 -9.46 -12.81
C SER A 56 13.63 -8.21 -12.34
N SER A 57 13.00 -7.03 -12.38
CA SER A 57 13.66 -5.75 -12.06
C SER A 57 13.53 -5.36 -10.59
N PHE A 58 12.52 -5.88 -9.88
CA PHE A 58 12.20 -5.44 -8.53
C PHE A 58 11.89 -6.59 -7.59
N ASP A 59 12.48 -6.54 -6.39
CA ASP A 59 12.17 -7.43 -5.28
C ASP A 59 11.32 -6.73 -4.22
N PHE A 60 10.39 -7.47 -3.64
CA PHE A 60 9.64 -7.00 -2.47
C PHE A 60 10.54 -7.04 -1.22
N ILE A 61 10.66 -5.91 -0.53
CA ILE A 61 11.54 -5.79 0.65
C ILE A 61 10.73 -5.76 1.94
N SER A 62 9.78 -4.83 2.05
CA SER A 62 8.99 -4.67 3.27
C SER A 62 7.63 -4.03 3.02
N CYS A 63 6.75 -4.13 4.01
CA CYS A 63 5.49 -3.40 4.07
C CYS A 63 5.36 -2.73 5.44
N HIS A 64 4.95 -1.46 5.42
CA HIS A 64 4.72 -0.67 6.62
C HIS A 64 3.26 -0.20 6.66
N SER A 65 2.63 -0.35 7.81
CA SER A 65 1.27 0.14 8.03
C SER A 65 1.27 1.50 8.70
N PHE A 66 0.35 2.37 8.29
CA PHE A 66 0.14 3.67 8.91
C PHE A 66 -1.37 3.95 9.01
N ARG A 67 -1.73 4.99 9.77
CA ARG A 67 -3.12 5.46 9.85
C ARG A 67 -3.22 6.91 9.42
N SER A 68 -4.33 7.24 8.77
CA SER A 68 -4.62 8.61 8.36
C SER A 68 -6.12 8.87 8.33
N HIS A 69 -6.53 10.08 8.69
CA HIS A 69 -7.91 10.56 8.49
C HIS A 69 -8.18 10.94 7.03
N ASN A 70 -7.13 11.13 6.22
CA ASN A 70 -7.27 11.38 4.79
C ASN A 70 -7.79 10.13 4.10
N ASN A 71 -8.80 10.31 3.25
CA ASN A 71 -9.33 9.22 2.44
C ASN A 71 -8.52 9.13 1.15
N PHE A 72 -7.41 8.39 1.19
CA PHE A 72 -6.63 8.05 -0.01
C PHE A 72 -7.47 7.19 -0.94
N ARG A 73 -8.24 7.84 -1.84
CA ARG A 73 -8.90 7.18 -2.96
C ARG A 73 -7.84 6.93 -4.01
N LEU A 74 -7.73 5.68 -4.45
CA LEU A 74 -7.08 5.35 -5.72
C LEU A 74 -8.01 5.90 -6.81
N THR A 75 -7.91 7.19 -7.11
CA THR A 75 -8.40 7.74 -8.37
C THR A 75 -7.27 7.58 -9.38
N HIS A 76 -7.58 7.27 -10.64
CA HIS A 76 -6.60 7.22 -11.74
C HIS A 76 -5.76 8.51 -11.88
N GLU A 77 -6.17 9.59 -11.22
CA GLU A 77 -5.48 10.88 -11.20
C GLU A 77 -4.27 10.92 -10.25
N ASN A 78 -4.28 10.16 -9.15
CA ASN A 78 -3.16 10.13 -8.18
C ASN A 78 -1.97 9.27 -8.63
N THR A 79 -2.09 8.62 -9.80
CA THR A 79 -1.02 7.83 -10.44
C THR A 79 -0.29 8.57 -11.54
N LYS A 80 -0.67 9.82 -11.87
CA LYS A 80 0.11 10.63 -12.81
C LYS A 80 1.43 11.03 -12.13
N ARG A 81 2.55 10.65 -12.76
CA ARG A 81 3.84 11.28 -12.47
C ARG A 81 3.65 12.78 -12.63
N VAL A 82 4.07 13.54 -11.63
CA VAL A 82 4.29 14.96 -11.79
C VAL A 82 5.59 15.06 -12.57
N ASP A 83 5.49 15.54 -13.81
CA ASP A 83 6.63 15.84 -14.68
C ASP A 83 7.42 17.04 -14.14
#